data_AF-K1SB47-F1
#
_entry.id   AF-K1SB47-F1
#
_cell.length_a   1.000
_cell.length_b   1.000
_cell.length_c   1.000
_cell.angle_alpha   90.00
_cell.angle_beta   90.00
_cell.angle_gamma   90.00
#
_symmetry.space_group_name_H-M   'P 1'
#
loop_
_entity.id
_entity.type
_entity.pdbx_description
1 polymer ?
#
loop_
_entity_poly.entity_id
_entity_poly.type
_entity_poly.pdbx_seq_one_letter_code
_entity_poly.pdbx_strand_id
1 'polypeptide(L)'
;MAKDLLVGSTGFVGGNLAAKHAFAAVCHSTDIAAQFGAKPDLCVYAGVPAAMFLANADPDADLAVMAAARETCARSPPNSWC
;
A
#
# COMPACT_ATOMS: atom_id res chain seq x y z
N MET A 1 8.36 12.17 -16.21
CA MET A 1 7.15 12.30 -15.37
C MET A 1 7.38 11.43 -14.15
N ALA A 2 7.21 11.98 -12.95
CA ALA A 2 7.30 11.18 -11.74
C ALA A 2 6.17 10.13 -11.75
N LYS A 3 6.50 8.85 -11.57
CA LYS A 3 5.48 7.78 -11.54
C LYS A 3 5.19 7.45 -10.09
N ASP A 4 4.10 7.98 -9.56
CA ASP A 4 3.61 7.65 -8.23
C ASP A 4 2.59 6.51 -8.28
N LEU A 5 2.68 5.62 -7.28
CA LEU A 5 1.83 4.45 -7.12
C LEU A 5 1.06 4.57 -5.81
N LEU A 6 -0.26 4.37 -5.86
CA LEU A 6 -1.10 4.20 -4.67
C LEU A 6 -1.61 2.76 -4.56
N VAL A 7 -1.38 2.15 -3.41
CA VAL A 7 -1.92 0.83 -3.03
C VAL A 7 -3.06 1.02 -2.04
N GLY A 8 -4.18 0.32 -2.25
CA GLY A 8 -5.32 0.33 -1.31
C GLY A 8 -6.29 1.48 -1.54
N SER A 9 -6.50 1.88 -2.80
CA SER A 9 -7.35 3.02 -3.19
C SER A 9 -8.84 2.90 -2.82
N THR A 10 -9.31 1.71 -2.45
CA THR A 10 -10.70 1.48 -2.00
C THR A 10 -10.87 1.63 -0.49
N GLY A 11 -9.76 1.70 0.28
CA GLY A 11 -9.79 1.93 1.71
C GLY A 11 -10.14 3.37 2.07
N PHE A 12 -10.42 3.63 3.35
CA PHE A 12 -10.77 4.98 3.83
C PHE A 12 -9.69 6.01 3.46
N VAL A 13 -8.42 5.74 3.79
CA VAL A 13 -7.31 6.64 3.48
C VAL A 13 -7.04 6.68 1.98
N GLY A 14 -6.91 5.51 1.33
CA GLY A 14 -6.60 5.43 -0.10
C GLY A 14 -7.64 6.11 -0.99
N GLY A 15 -8.93 5.98 -0.69
CA GLY A 15 -9.99 6.64 -1.43
C GLY A 15 -9.95 8.17 -1.29
N ASN A 16 -9.63 8.67 -0.09
CA ASN A 16 -9.43 10.10 0.13
C ASN A 16 -8.21 10.65 -0.63
N LEU A 17 -7.11 9.89 -0.68
CA LEU A 17 -5.91 10.27 -1.44
C LEU A 17 -6.20 10.29 -2.94
N ALA A 18 -6.82 9.24 -3.48
CA ALA A 18 -7.18 9.14 -4.90
C ALA A 18 -8.16 10.24 -5.35
N ALA A 19 -9.02 10.73 -4.45
CA ALA A 19 -9.92 11.85 -4.75
C ALA A 19 -9.21 13.21 -4.81
N LYS A 20 -8.05 13.36 -4.16
CA LYS A 20 -7.31 14.63 -4.05
C LYS A 20 -6.08 14.71 -4.96
N HIS A 21 -5.57 13.56 -5.42
CA HIS A 21 -4.39 13.45 -6.25
C HIS A 21 -4.57 12.39 -7.33
N ALA A 22 -4.19 12.73 -8.56
CA ALA A 22 -4.22 11.81 -9.68
C ALA A 22 -2.89 11.02 -9.71
N PHE A 23 -2.90 9.84 -9.09
CA PHE A 23 -1.77 8.91 -9.13
C PHE A 23 -1.57 8.36 -10.55
N ALA A 24 -0.32 8.19 -10.96
CA ALA A 24 0.05 7.59 -12.24
C ALA A 24 -0.35 6.10 -12.32
N ALA A 25 -0.36 5.40 -11.17
CA ALA A 25 -0.86 4.04 -11.04
C ALA A 25 -1.59 3.83 -9.72
N VAL A 26 -2.58 2.95 -9.76
CA VAL A 26 -3.39 2.57 -8.59
C VAL A 26 -3.56 1.06 -8.58
N CYS A 27 -3.41 0.44 -7.42
CA CYS A 27 -3.65 -0.99 -7.25
C CYS A 27 -4.29 -1.31 -5.89
N HIS A 28 -4.77 -2.53 -5.76
CA HIS A 28 -5.36 -3.12 -4.57
C HIS A 28 -4.40 -4.14 -3.96
N SER A 29 -4.63 -4.51 -2.70
CA SER A 29 -3.81 -5.55 -2.04
C SER A 29 -3.89 -6.91 -2.77
N THR A 30 -4.96 -7.16 -3.52
CA THR A 30 -5.18 -8.42 -4.27
C THR A 30 -4.46 -8.48 -5.62
N ASP A 31 -4.09 -7.34 -6.21
CA ASP A 31 -3.47 -7.27 -7.54
C ASP A 31 -2.11 -6.57 -7.56
N ILE A 32 -1.59 -6.18 -6.38
CA ILE A 32 -0.30 -5.50 -6.24
C ILE A 32 0.89 -6.29 -6.80
N ALA A 33 0.77 -7.61 -6.90
CA ALA A 33 1.79 -8.44 -7.54
C ALA A 33 2.06 -8.02 -8.99
N ALA A 34 1.07 -7.47 -9.69
CA ALA A 34 1.21 -6.95 -11.05
C ALA A 34 2.07 -5.66 -11.12
N GLN A 35 2.26 -4.98 -9.98
CA GLN A 35 3.07 -3.76 -9.86
C GLN A 35 4.50 -4.03 -9.38
N PHE A 36 4.84 -5.29 -9.06
CA PHE A 36 6.19 -5.65 -8.64
C PHE A 36 7.19 -5.31 -9.74
N GLY A 37 8.28 -4.63 -9.35
CA GLY A 37 9.30 -4.14 -10.29
C GLY A 37 8.96 -2.84 -11.03
N ALA A 38 7.79 -2.22 -10.82
CA ALA A 38 7.40 -0.96 -11.47
C ALA A 38 8.27 0.25 -11.10
N LYS A 39 9.12 0.14 -10.05
CA LYS A 39 10.07 1.15 -9.56
C LYS A 39 9.51 2.58 -9.64
N PRO A 40 8.39 2.86 -8.95
CA PRO A 40 7.83 4.20 -8.92
C PRO A 40 8.80 5.18 -8.26
N ASP A 41 8.65 6.48 -8.52
CA ASP A 41 9.39 7.49 -7.77
C ASP A 41 8.88 7.60 -6.33
N LEU A 42 7.57 7.40 -6.15
CA LEU A 42 6.87 7.40 -4.87
C LEU A 42 5.88 6.24 -4.81
N CYS A 43 5.89 5.46 -3.72
CA CYS A 43 4.91 4.42 -3.46
C CYS A 43 4.17 4.71 -2.14
N VAL A 44 2.85 4.89 -2.20
CA VAL A 44 1.99 5.11 -1.02
C VAL A 44 1.21 3.83 -0.74
N TYR A 45 1.48 3.17 0.39
CA TYR A 45 0.76 1.96 0.81
C TYR A 45 -0.36 2.29 1.81
N ALA A 46 -1.59 2.39 1.33
CA ALA A 46 -2.79 2.64 2.15
C ALA A 46 -3.68 1.38 2.30
N GLY A 47 -3.12 0.19 2.08
CA GLY A 47 -3.83 -1.09 2.11
C GLY A 47 -3.88 -1.81 3.46
N VAL A 48 -3.30 -1.24 4.53
CA VAL A 48 -3.34 -1.84 5.87
C VAL A 48 -4.73 -1.63 6.48
N PRO A 49 -5.46 -2.69 6.88
CA PRO A 49 -6.73 -2.56 7.56
C PRO A 49 -6.58 -1.81 8.89
N ALA A 50 -7.47 -0.87 9.17
CA ALA A 50 -7.57 -0.21 10.47
C ALA A 50 -8.28 -1.14 11.47
N ALA A 51 -7.57 -2.17 11.94
CA ALA A 51 -8.13 -3.21 12.79
C ALA A 51 -7.52 -3.19 14.21
N MET A 52 -7.76 -2.12 14.97
CA MET A 52 -7.30 -2.01 16.37
C MET A 52 -7.74 -3.22 17.22
N PHE A 53 -8.93 -3.76 16.97
CA PHE A 53 -9.43 -4.94 17.67
C PHE A 53 -8.63 -6.22 17.34
N LEU A 54 -8.10 -6.34 16.12
CA LEU A 54 -7.28 -7.49 15.71
C LEU A 54 -5.97 -7.51 16.48
N ALA A 55 -5.29 -6.36 16.61
CA ALA A 55 -4.04 -6.26 17.37
C ALA A 55 -4.18 -6.72 18.84
N ASN A 56 -5.35 -6.54 19.46
CA ASN A 56 -5.60 -7.00 20.83
C ASN A 56 -6.08 -8.46 20.92
N ALA A 57 -6.79 -8.95 19.91
CA ALA A 57 -7.40 -10.28 19.91
C ALA A 57 -6.47 -11.36 19.32
N ASP A 58 -5.69 -11.01 18.31
CA ASP A 58 -4.75 -11.89 17.59
C ASP A 58 -3.56 -11.05 17.07
N PRO A 59 -2.54 -10.82 17.92
CA PRO A 59 -1.35 -10.04 17.56
C PRO A 59 -0.54 -10.65 16.41
N ASP A 60 -0.53 -11.98 16.28
CA ASP A 60 0.21 -12.68 15.23
C ASP A 60 -0.43 -12.42 13.85
N ALA A 61 -1.75 -12.41 13.78
CA ALA A 61 -2.46 -12.02 12.56
C ALA A 61 -2.20 -10.55 12.18
N ASP A 62 -2.16 -9.64 13.16
CA ASP A 62 -1.82 -8.22 12.91
C ASP A 62 -0.37 -8.08 12.40
N LEU A 63 0.59 -8.80 13.01
CA LEU A 63 1.97 -8.84 12.53
C LEU A 63 2.09 -9.41 11.12
N ALA A 64 1.31 -10.42 10.77
CA ALA A 64 1.31 -10.99 9.41
C ALA A 64 0.84 -9.96 8.37
N VAL A 65 -0.16 -9.13 8.70
CA VAL A 65 -0.62 -8.02 7.86
C VAL A 65 0.50 -7.00 7.66
N MET A 66 1.21 -6.61 8.73
CA MET A 66 2.33 -5.67 8.63
C MET A 66 3.51 -6.27 7.83
N ALA A 67 3.78 -7.56 7.99
CA ALA A 67 4.80 -8.27 7.23
C ALA A 67 4.50 -8.27 5.72
N ALA A 68 3.24 -8.56 5.34
CA ALA A 68 2.81 -8.53 3.95
C ALA A 68 2.94 -7.13 3.33
N ALA A 69 2.57 -6.08 4.08
CA ALA A 69 2.75 -4.69 3.63
C ALA A 69 4.23 -4.36 3.41
N ARG A 70 5.10 -4.75 4.35
CA ARG A 70 6.55 -4.55 4.24
C ARG A 70 7.17 -5.33 3.09
N GLU A 71 6.77 -6.57 2.86
CA GLU A 71 7.25 -7.38 1.73
C GLU A 71 6.86 -6.74 0.40
N THR A 72 5.63 -6.24 0.32
CA THR A 72 5.13 -5.55 -0.87
C THR A 72 5.96 -4.31 -1.19
N CYS A 73 6.25 -3.49 -0.18
CA CYS A 73 7.17 -2.35 -0.30
C CYS A 73 8.57 -2.79 -0.76
N ALA A 74 9.11 -3.89 -0.21
CA ALA A 74 10.43 -4.39 -0.60
C ALA A 74 10.49 -4.90 -2.05
N ARG A 75 9.39 -5.46 -2.58
CA ARG A 75 9.28 -5.96 -3.96
C ARG A 75 9.00 -4.84 -4.99
N SER A 76 8.58 -3.67 -4.51
CA SER A 76 8.32 -2.48 -5.34
C SER A 76 9.08 -1.27 -4.79
N PRO A 77 10.42 -1.34 -4.69
CA PRO A 77 11.19 -0.28 -4.05
C PRO A 77 11.07 1.02 -4.86
N PRO A 78 10.68 2.14 -4.22
CA PRO A 78 10.63 3.42 -4.88
C PRO A 78 12.02 4.09 -4.93
N ASN A 79 12.17 5.13 -5.76
CA ASN A 79 13.37 5.98 -5.74
C ASN A 79 13.42 6.86 -4.48
N SER A 80 12.26 7.21 -3.89
CA SER A 80 12.15 7.86 -2.59
C SER A 80 11.00 7.28 -1.75
N TRP A 81 11.22 7.19 -0.43
CA TRP A 81 10.21 6.76 0.54
C TRP A 81 9.49 7.98 1.12
N CYS A 82 8.18 7.88 1.33
CA CYS A 82 7.37 8.83 2.09
C CYS A 82 6.52 8.07 3.11
#